data_AF-A0A822XS63-F1
#
_entry.id   AF-A0A822XS63-F1
#
_cell.length_a   1.000
_cell.length_b   1.000
_cell.length_c   1.000
_cell.angle_alpha   90.00
_cell.angle_beta   90.00
_cell.angle_gamma   90.00
#
_symmetry.space_group_name_H-M   'P 1'
#
loop_
_entity.id
_entity.type
_entity.pdbx_description
1 polymer ?
#
loop_
_entity_poly.entity_id
_entity_poly.type
_entity_poly.pdbx_seq_one_letter_code
_entity_poly.pdbx_strand_id
1 'polypeptide(L)'
;MTDRSVSAGDGNQASSNHSVKTSMQLHSSDHPGISLVTNPLNMNNYMIWSRSMRIALKAKNKLGFIDGTCEEPDPTSAEYEEWSHVDSIMIS
;
A
#
# COMPACT_ATOMS: atom_id res chain seq x y z
N MET A 1 -33.06 -29.33 -27.22
CA MET A 1 -32.40 -29.44 -25.91
C MET A 1 -31.29 -28.41 -25.84
N THR A 2 -31.49 -27.38 -25.00
CA THR A 2 -30.50 -26.67 -24.12
C THR A 2 -29.05 -26.51 -24.62
N ASP A 3 -28.39 -25.36 -24.50
CA ASP A 3 -28.65 -24.11 -23.78
C ASP A 3 -27.47 -23.13 -24.04
N ARG A 4 -27.69 -21.84 -23.72
CA ARG A 4 -26.69 -20.84 -23.27
C ARG A 4 -25.58 -20.41 -24.26
N SER A 5 -25.13 -19.16 -24.31
CA SER A 5 -25.58 -17.89 -23.74
C SER A 5 -24.71 -16.77 -24.32
N VAL A 6 -25.29 -15.59 -24.34
CA VAL A 6 -24.70 -14.24 -24.45
C VAL A 6 -23.51 -14.03 -23.51
N SER A 7 -22.52 -13.22 -23.92
CA SER A 7 -22.03 -12.01 -23.22
C SER A 7 -20.70 -11.59 -23.85
N ALA A 8 -20.62 -10.52 -24.64
CA ALA A 8 -20.50 -9.13 -24.20
C ALA A 8 -19.32 -8.94 -23.22
N GLY A 9 -18.36 -8.12 -23.65
CA GLY A 9 -17.02 -8.00 -23.07
C GLY A 9 -16.97 -7.34 -21.70
N ASP A 10 -15.77 -7.36 -21.12
CA ASP A 10 -15.10 -6.15 -20.67
C ASP A 10 -13.64 -6.49 -20.34
N GLY A 11 -12.71 -5.99 -21.15
CA GLY A 11 -11.28 -6.08 -20.87
C GLY A 11 -10.83 -4.75 -20.31
N ASN A 12 -10.74 -4.62 -18.97
CA ASN A 12 -9.85 -3.68 -18.25
C ASN A 12 -10.17 -3.63 -16.73
N GLN A 13 -9.88 -4.69 -15.94
CA GLN A 13 -9.94 -4.59 -14.46
C GLN A 13 -8.86 -5.42 -13.71
N ALA A 14 -7.73 -5.76 -14.35
CA ALA A 14 -6.72 -6.62 -13.74
C ALA A 14 -5.49 -5.88 -13.16
N SER A 15 -5.28 -4.60 -13.49
CA SER A 15 -4.01 -3.92 -13.19
C SER A 15 -3.98 -3.20 -11.83
N SER A 16 -5.10 -2.61 -11.40
CA SER A 16 -5.22 -1.95 -10.08
C SER A 16 -5.16 -2.96 -8.93
N ASN A 17 -5.92 -4.05 -9.05
CA ASN A 17 -6.05 -5.06 -8.00
C ASN A 17 -4.74 -5.79 -7.68
N HIS A 18 -3.85 -5.98 -8.65
CA HIS A 18 -2.55 -6.61 -8.39
C HIS A 18 -1.58 -5.66 -7.68
N SER A 19 -1.59 -4.37 -8.04
CA SER A 19 -0.72 -3.37 -7.41
C SER A 19 -1.09 -3.11 -5.96
N VAL A 20 -2.39 -2.99 -5.65
CA VAL A 20 -2.88 -2.76 -4.28
C VAL A 20 -2.59 -3.95 -3.38
N LYS A 21 -2.78 -5.19 -3.86
CA LYS A 21 -2.41 -6.40 -3.11
C LYS A 21 -0.91 -6.47 -2.82
N THR A 22 -0.05 -6.07 -3.76
CA THR A 22 1.39 -6.02 -3.50
C THR A 22 1.80 -4.91 -2.52
N SER A 23 0.98 -3.87 -2.35
CA SER A 23 1.20 -2.79 -1.36
C SER A 23 0.82 -3.21 0.06
N MET A 24 -0.19 -4.09 0.19
CA MET A 24 -0.71 -4.59 1.48
C MET A 24 0.11 -5.76 2.06
N GLN A 25 0.95 -6.41 1.25
CA GLN A 25 1.84 -7.46 1.75
C GLN A 25 2.93 -6.89 2.67
N LEU A 26 3.11 -7.54 3.83
CA LEU A 26 4.25 -7.31 4.71
C LEU A 26 5.40 -8.25 4.33
N HIS A 27 6.58 -7.67 4.16
CA HIS A 27 7.78 -8.47 4.01
C HIS A 27 8.25 -8.94 5.40
N SER A 28 8.93 -10.09 5.51
CA SER A 28 9.44 -10.59 6.80
C SER A 28 10.45 -9.65 7.48
N SER A 29 10.94 -8.63 6.77
CA SER A 29 11.78 -7.55 7.30
C SER A 29 10.99 -6.37 7.88
N ASP A 30 9.66 -6.38 7.78
CA ASP A 30 8.82 -5.30 8.27
C ASP A 30 8.52 -5.54 9.73
N HIS A 31 8.98 -4.62 10.59
CA HIS A 31 8.70 -4.64 12.01
C HIS A 31 8.65 -3.20 12.56
N PRO A 32 7.88 -2.93 13.63
CA PRO A 32 7.70 -1.58 14.18
C PRO A 32 9.00 -0.84 14.55
N GLY A 33 10.09 -1.58 14.81
CA GLY A 33 11.39 -0.99 15.10
C GLY A 33 12.25 -0.61 13.88
N ILE A 34 11.75 -0.75 12.64
CA ILE A 34 12.56 -0.46 11.44
C ILE A 34 12.54 1.04 11.14
N SER A 35 13.72 1.66 11.19
CA SER A 35 13.86 3.05 10.78
C SER A 35 13.78 3.12 9.25
N LEU A 36 12.68 3.68 8.73
CA LEU A 36 12.48 3.89 7.29
C LEU A 36 13.48 4.90 6.70
N VAL A 37 14.03 5.79 7.53
CA VAL A 37 15.00 6.81 7.16
C VAL A 37 16.09 6.89 8.22
N THR A 38 17.36 6.75 7.79
CA THR A 38 18.54 6.75 8.67
C THR A 38 18.70 8.01 9.53
N ASN A 39 18.14 9.13 9.09
CA ASN A 39 18.26 10.42 9.76
C ASN A 39 16.90 10.79 10.35
N PRO A 40 16.76 10.95 11.68
CA PRO A 40 15.53 11.44 12.29
C PRO A 40 15.14 12.83 11.78
N LEU A 41 13.83 13.11 11.72
CA LEU A 41 13.32 14.42 11.34
C LEU A 41 13.79 15.49 12.33
N ASN A 42 14.29 16.60 11.82
CA ASN A 42 14.65 17.80 12.58
C ASN A 42 14.19 19.07 11.86
N MET A 43 14.32 20.22 12.52
CA MET A 43 13.83 21.51 12.02
C MET A 43 14.45 21.93 10.67
N ASN A 44 15.63 21.40 10.32
CA ASN A 44 16.40 21.83 9.14
C ASN A 44 16.48 20.78 8.02
N ASN A 45 16.02 19.54 8.27
CA ASN A 45 16.23 18.42 7.35
C ASN A 45 14.94 17.92 6.67
N TYR A 46 13.80 18.58 6.88
CA TYR A 46 12.50 18.13 6.35
C TYR A 46 12.54 17.78 4.84
N MET A 47 13.21 18.58 4.02
CA MET A 47 13.32 18.32 2.57
C MET A 47 14.09 17.02 2.26
N ILE A 48 15.17 16.76 3.00
CA ILE A 48 15.99 15.57 2.84
C ILE A 48 15.26 14.36 3.43
N TRP A 49 14.69 14.53 4.62
CA TRP A 49 13.92 13.52 5.33
C TRP A 49 12.71 13.05 4.51
N SER A 50 11.88 13.99 4.02
CA SER A 50 10.69 13.68 3.22
C SER A 50 11.04 12.98 1.92
N ARG A 51 12.12 13.38 1.23
CA ARG A 51 12.61 12.68 0.04
C ARG A 51 13.06 11.26 0.37
N SER A 52 13.85 11.08 1.43
CA SER A 52 14.32 9.75 1.86
C SER A 52 13.15 8.85 2.28
N MET A 53 12.16 9.39 3.01
CA MET A 53 10.95 8.68 3.42
C MET A 53 10.15 8.21 2.20
N ARG A 54 9.93 9.10 1.22
CA ARG A 54 9.25 8.74 -0.04
C ARG A 54 10.00 7.68 -0.83
N ILE A 55 11.34 7.74 -0.87
CA ILE A 55 12.16 6.71 -1.55
C ILE A 55 12.05 5.36 -0.84
N ALA A 56 12.16 5.34 0.49
CA ALA A 56 12.05 4.12 1.28
C ALA A 56 10.66 3.47 1.12
N LEU A 57 9.59 4.27 1.17
CA LEU A 57 8.23 3.79 0.97
C LEU A 57 7.98 3.31 -0.46
N LYS A 58 8.51 4.01 -1.46
CA LYS A 58 8.42 3.60 -2.87
C LYS A 58 9.15 2.28 -3.13
N ALA A 59 10.32 2.07 -2.53
CA ALA A 59 11.06 0.82 -2.63
C ALA A 59 10.28 -0.38 -2.06
N LYS A 60 9.35 -0.12 -1.12
CA LYS A 60 8.51 -1.12 -0.47
C LYS A 60 7.09 -1.20 -1.06
N ASN A 61 6.79 -0.47 -2.13
CA ASN A 61 5.43 -0.31 -2.69
C ASN A 61 4.39 0.22 -1.67
N LYS A 62 4.83 0.89 -0.60
CA LYS A 62 3.97 1.44 0.47
C LYS A 62 3.75 2.95 0.36
N LEU A 63 4.19 3.58 -0.72
CA LEU A 63 3.96 5.01 -0.98
C LEU A 63 2.45 5.33 -1.01
N GLY A 64 1.63 4.35 -1.40
CA GLY A 64 0.18 4.44 -1.47
C GLY A 64 -0.52 4.90 -0.19
N PHE A 65 0.04 4.52 0.97
CA PHE A 65 -0.50 4.89 2.28
C PHE A 65 -0.30 6.37 2.61
N ILE A 66 0.70 7.03 2.00
CA ILE A 66 0.99 8.45 2.26
C ILE A 66 0.47 9.39 1.15
N ASP A 67 0.37 8.91 -0.08
CA ASP A 67 -0.12 9.70 -1.22
C ASP A 67 -1.62 9.50 -1.48
N GLY A 68 -2.27 8.60 -0.74
CA GLY A 68 -3.70 8.32 -0.82
C GLY A 68 -4.08 7.43 -2.00
N THR A 69 -3.11 6.87 -2.75
CA THR A 69 -3.42 5.91 -3.83
C THR A 69 -3.78 4.52 -3.30
N CYS A 70 -3.45 4.21 -2.04
CA CYS A 70 -3.97 3.07 -1.30
C CYS A 70 -5.04 3.55 -0.34
N GLU A 71 -6.27 3.67 -0.83
CA GLU A 71 -7.41 4.14 -0.03
C GLU A 71 -7.73 3.15 1.10
N GLU A 72 -8.24 3.69 2.20
CA GLU A 72 -8.78 2.89 3.30
C GLU A 72 -9.96 2.07 2.77
N PRO A 73 -9.88 0.72 2.79
CA PRO A 73 -10.95 -0.13 2.31
C PRO A 73 -12.12 -0.11 3.30
N ASP A 74 -13.29 -0.57 2.85
CA ASP A 74 -14.47 -0.67 3.71
C ASP A 74 -14.15 -1.52 4.96
N PRO A 75 -14.49 -1.07 6.19
CA PRO A 75 -14.22 -1.80 7.43
C PRO A 75 -14.89 -3.19 7.51
N THR A 76 -15.85 -3.46 6.63
CA THR A 76 -16.51 -4.77 6.51
C THR A 76 -15.83 -5.70 5.49
N SER A 77 -14.85 -5.20 4.73
CA SER A 77 -14.09 -5.97 3.75
C SER A 77 -13.00 -6.81 4.42
N ALA A 78 -12.66 -7.94 3.80
CA ALA A 78 -11.54 -8.77 4.24
C ALA A 78 -10.16 -8.08 4.07
N GLU A 79 -10.10 -7.01 3.25
CA GLU A 79 -8.87 -6.26 2.95
C GLU A 79 -8.57 -5.21 4.03
N TYR A 80 -9.54 -4.86 4.88
CA TYR A 80 -9.36 -3.89 5.96
C TYR A 80 -8.41 -4.36 7.05
N GLU A 81 -8.45 -5.64 7.43
CA GLU A 81 -7.53 -6.18 8.44
C GLU A 81 -6.07 -6.10 7.96
N GLU A 82 -5.82 -6.42 6.69
CA GLU A 82 -4.49 -6.34 6.08
C GLU A 82 -4.02 -4.89 5.95
N TRP A 83 -4.89 -3.99 5.47
CA TRP A 83 -4.60 -2.56 5.37
C TRP A 83 -4.29 -1.94 6.73
N SER A 84 -5.12 -2.22 7.75
CA SER A 84 -4.96 -1.67 9.10
C SER A 84 -3.68 -2.17 9.77
N HIS A 85 -3.30 -3.43 9.54
CA HIS A 85 -2.06 -3.97 10.08
C HIS A 85 -0.83 -3.29 9.47
N VAL A 86 -0.82 -3.07 8.16
CA VAL A 86 0.27 -2.35 7.46
C VAL A 86 0.34 -0.89 7.90
N ASP A 87 -0.80 -0.21 7.98
CA ASP A 87 -0.90 1.18 8.43
C ASP A 87 -0.35 1.33 9.86
N SER A 88 -0.75 0.43 10.77
CA SER A 88 -0.26 0.40 12.14
C SER A 88 1.26 0.24 12.23
N ILE A 89 1.90 -0.55 11.35
CA ILE A 89 3.37 -0.70 11.31
C ILE A 89 4.04 0.55 10.74
N MET A 90 3.37 1.28 9.85
CA MET A 90 3.92 2.49 9.23
C MET A 90 3.88 3.72 10.15
N ILE A 91 2.88 3.80 11.04
CA ILE A 91 2.70 4.91 11.99
C ILE A 91 3.39 4.68 13.35
N SER A 92 3.90 3.47 13.60
CA SER A 92 4.50 3.07 14.89
C SER A 92 5.88 3.66 15.15
#